data_AF-A0A962B1C5-F1
#
_entry.id   AF-A0A962B1C5-F1
#
_cell.length_a   1.000
_cell.length_b   1.000
_cell.length_c   1.000
_cell.angle_alpha   90.00
_cell.angle_beta   90.00
_cell.angle_gamma   90.00
#
_symmetry.space_group_name_H-M   'P 1'
#
loop_
_entity.id
_entity.type
_entity.pdbx_description
1 polymer ?
#
loop_
_entity_poly.entity_id
_entity_poly.type
_entity_poly.pdbx_seq_one_letter_code
_entity_poly.pdbx_strand_id
1 'polypeptide(L)'
;MAVDEDRRAQVEIAPEKVAHVIVRAREIDAKVGAWDDTAGSPAAAEDDADQTLEDLASDPTRDELAEFIAALNLDEQTHLVALTWVGRGSFEPEDYQEAVETARNERVNATETYLLGIPLLADYLEDGLERMGFNIEDVEDGIL
;
A
#
# COMPACT_ATOMS: atom_id res chain seq x y z
N MET A 1 0.23 3.97 26.19
CA MET A 1 1.14 2.82 26.37
C MET A 1 0.39 1.50 26.51
N ALA A 2 -0.52 1.31 27.48
CA ALA A 2 -1.31 0.05 27.56
C ALA A 2 -2.25 -0.13 26.35
N VAL A 3 -3.01 0.91 25.99
CA VAL A 3 -3.92 0.90 24.84
C VAL A 3 -3.19 0.63 23.51
N ASP A 4 -1.98 1.17 23.35
CA ASP A 4 -1.17 0.95 22.15
C ASP A 4 -0.65 -0.49 22.07
N GLU A 5 -0.38 -1.14 23.19
CA GLU A 5 -0.01 -2.56 23.23
C GLU A 5 -1.19 -3.47 22.87
N ASP A 6 -2.38 -3.18 23.39
CA ASP A 6 -3.62 -3.87 23.03
C ASP A 6 -4.00 -3.67 21.54
N ARG A 7 -3.73 -2.49 20.96
CA ARG A 7 -3.94 -2.23 19.53
C ARG A 7 -2.94 -2.99 18.66
N ARG A 8 -1.65 -2.93 18.99
CA ARG A 8 -0.63 -3.71 18.26
C ARG A 8 -0.92 -5.21 18.27
N ALA A 9 -1.42 -5.75 19.39
CA ALA A 9 -1.78 -7.16 19.51
C ALA A 9 -2.94 -7.60 18.59
N GLN A 10 -3.75 -6.66 18.09
CA GLN A 10 -4.84 -6.94 17.15
C GLN A 10 -4.36 -7.06 15.70
N VAL A 11 -3.16 -6.57 15.37
CA VAL A 11 -2.65 -6.57 14.00
C VAL A 11 -1.98 -7.92 13.71
N GLU A 12 -2.65 -8.78 12.95
CA GLU A 12 -2.17 -10.13 12.58
C GLU A 12 -1.38 -10.13 11.25
N ILE A 13 -0.60 -9.07 11.03
CA ILE A 13 0.39 -8.99 9.96
C ILE A 13 1.69 -8.42 10.54
N ALA A 14 2.81 -9.02 10.17
CA ALA A 14 4.12 -8.55 10.63
C ALA A 14 4.35 -7.10 10.15
N PRO A 15 4.71 -6.16 11.03
CA PRO A 15 4.88 -4.75 10.66
C PRO A 15 5.95 -4.57 9.58
N GLU A 16 6.97 -5.43 9.55
CA GLU A 16 8.03 -5.41 8.52
C GLU A 16 7.46 -5.68 7.12
N LYS A 17 6.42 -6.53 7.01
CA LYS A 17 5.74 -6.76 5.73
C LYS A 17 4.94 -5.53 5.29
N VAL A 18 4.31 -4.83 6.24
CA VAL A 18 3.59 -3.59 5.95
C VAL A 18 4.56 -2.49 5.52
N ALA A 19 5.70 -2.34 6.22
CA ALA A 19 6.76 -1.41 5.85
C ALA A 19 7.34 -1.71 4.46
N HIS A 20 7.54 -3.00 4.11
CA HIS A 20 7.92 -3.38 2.75
C HIS A 20 6.92 -2.87 1.70
N VAL A 21 5.61 -3.02 1.97
CA VAL A 21 4.56 -2.50 1.07
C VAL A 21 4.62 -0.97 0.97
N ILE A 22 4.83 -0.26 2.08
CA ILE A 22 4.95 1.21 2.11
C ILE A 22 6.12 1.67 1.23
N VAL A 23 7.31 1.09 1.39
CA VAL A 23 8.50 1.46 0.61
C VAL A 23 8.24 1.26 -0.89
N ARG A 24 7.73 0.10 -1.27
CA ARG A 24 7.44 -0.22 -2.68
C ARG A 24 6.33 0.67 -3.26
N ALA A 25 5.29 0.97 -2.49
CA ALA A 25 4.22 1.87 -2.91
C ALA A 25 4.74 3.30 -3.14
N ARG A 26 5.63 3.81 -2.28
CA ARG A 26 6.29 5.12 -2.48
C ARG A 26 7.14 5.14 -3.74
N GLU A 27 7.87 4.06 -4.03
CA GLU A 27 8.66 3.95 -5.27
C GLU A 27 7.76 4.05 -6.51
N ILE A 28 6.60 3.41 -6.49
CA ILE A 28 5.61 3.46 -7.58
C ILE A 28 5.04 4.87 -7.72
N ASP A 29 4.60 5.49 -6.62
CA ASP A 29 4.02 6.84 -6.64
C ASP A 29 5.03 7.88 -7.14
N ALA A 30 6.30 7.76 -6.75
CA ALA A 30 7.37 8.64 -7.24
C ALA A 30 7.59 8.52 -8.76
N LYS A 31 7.49 7.31 -9.33
CA LYS A 31 7.58 7.09 -10.78
C LYS A 31 6.37 7.66 -11.51
N VAL A 32 5.16 7.46 -10.99
CA VAL A 32 3.92 7.99 -11.58
C VAL A 32 3.94 9.52 -11.62
N GLY A 33 4.39 10.18 -10.55
CA GLY A 33 4.56 11.63 -10.52
C GLY A 33 5.53 12.15 -11.59
N ALA A 34 6.68 11.47 -11.76
CA ALA A 34 7.67 11.85 -12.78
C ALA A 34 7.13 11.76 -14.22
N TRP A 35 6.22 10.83 -14.48
CA TRP A 35 5.56 10.68 -15.79
C TRP A 35 4.48 11.74 -16.01
N ASP A 36 3.66 12.05 -15.01
CA ASP A 36 2.65 13.12 -15.10
C ASP A 36 3.29 14.50 -15.33
N ASP A 37 4.42 14.77 -14.67
CA ASP A 37 5.20 16.00 -14.88
C ASP A 37 5.78 16.13 -16.31
N THR A 38 6.13 15.00 -16.94
CA THR A 38 6.73 14.98 -18.29
C THR A 38 5.67 15.02 -19.39
N ALA A 39 4.47 14.47 -19.15
CA ALA A 39 3.33 14.52 -20.07
C ALA A 39 2.68 15.93 -20.17
N GLY A 40 3.03 16.87 -19.27
CA GLY A 40 2.52 18.23 -19.20
C GLY A 40 3.01 19.22 -20.29
N SER A 41 3.80 18.80 -21.28
CA SER A 41 4.21 19.65 -22.41
C SER A 41 3.74 19.12 -23.77
N PRO A 42 2.55 19.53 -24.27
CA PRO A 42 2.19 19.30 -25.67
C PRO A 42 2.87 20.36 -26.55
N ALA A 43 4.18 20.21 -26.75
CA ALA A 43 4.91 21.03 -27.72
C ALA A 43 5.85 20.15 -28.57
N ALA A 44 5.27 19.69 -29.69
CA ALA A 44 5.93 19.33 -30.94
C ALA A 44 6.95 18.16 -30.91
N ALA A 45 6.52 16.98 -31.37
CA ALA A 45 6.81 16.54 -32.74
C ALA A 45 6.18 15.16 -32.98
N GLU A 46 5.42 15.06 -34.07
CA GLU A 46 5.09 13.80 -34.72
C GLU A 46 6.41 13.22 -35.26
N ASP A 47 6.84 12.02 -34.79
CA ASP A 47 7.64 10.98 -35.50
C ASP A 47 8.48 10.10 -34.54
N ASP A 48 7.86 9.41 -33.57
CA ASP A 48 8.52 8.32 -32.82
C ASP A 48 7.49 7.34 -32.22
N ALA A 49 6.53 6.90 -33.04
CA ALA A 49 5.46 5.98 -32.64
C ALA A 49 5.93 4.55 -32.29
N ASP A 50 7.24 4.30 -32.28
CA ASP A 50 7.85 3.00 -31.97
C ASP A 50 8.41 2.91 -30.54
N GLN A 51 8.67 4.05 -29.86
CA GLN A 51 9.19 4.07 -28.47
C GLN A 51 8.10 3.98 -27.40
N THR A 52 6.82 4.15 -27.75
CA THR A 52 5.69 4.13 -26.79
C THR A 52 5.28 2.72 -26.35
N LEU A 53 5.74 1.67 -27.03
CA LEU A 53 5.36 0.29 -26.69
C LEU A 53 6.16 -0.27 -25.52
N GLU A 54 7.35 0.29 -25.22
CA GLU A 54 8.22 -0.14 -24.12
C GLU A 54 7.79 0.47 -22.76
N ASP A 55 7.10 1.62 -22.76
CA ASP A 55 6.45 2.23 -21.57
C ASP A 55 5.15 1.52 -21.13
N LEU A 56 4.59 0.66 -21.99
CA LEU A 56 3.47 -0.23 -21.64
C LEU A 56 3.95 -1.59 -21.08
N ALA A 57 5.25 -1.74 -20.85
CA ALA A 57 5.76 -2.83 -20.03
C ALA A 57 5.35 -2.56 -18.59
N SER A 58 4.67 -3.51 -17.95
CA SER A 58 4.34 -3.45 -16.53
C SER A 58 5.49 -2.85 -15.72
N ASP A 59 5.21 -1.85 -14.88
CA ASP A 59 6.21 -1.37 -13.93
C ASP A 59 6.67 -2.57 -13.08
N PRO A 60 7.93 -3.02 -13.20
CA PRO A 60 8.37 -4.25 -12.54
C PRO A 60 8.26 -4.14 -11.02
N THR A 61 8.33 -2.93 -10.46
CA THR A 61 8.11 -2.69 -9.02
C THR A 61 6.64 -2.87 -8.65
N ARG A 62 5.72 -2.47 -9.53
CA ARG A 62 4.28 -2.69 -9.32
C ARG A 62 3.91 -4.17 -9.38
N ASP A 63 4.49 -4.90 -10.33
CA ASP A 63 4.30 -6.34 -10.45
C ASP A 63 4.90 -7.10 -9.25
N GLU A 64 6.13 -6.78 -8.84
CA GLU A 64 6.77 -7.36 -7.66
C GLU A 64 5.93 -7.13 -6.40
N LEU A 65 5.42 -5.90 -6.20
CA LEU A 65 4.56 -5.59 -5.07
C LEU A 65 3.21 -6.32 -5.15
N ALA A 66 2.64 -6.46 -6.34
CA ALA A 66 1.41 -7.21 -6.53
C ALA A 66 1.60 -8.69 -6.16
N GLU A 67 2.69 -9.31 -6.62
CA GLU A 67 3.05 -10.69 -6.29
C GLU A 67 3.30 -10.86 -4.79
N PHE A 68 3.98 -9.91 -4.15
CA PHE A 68 4.20 -9.92 -2.70
C PHE A 68 2.88 -9.92 -1.93
N ILE A 69 1.96 -9.00 -2.26
CA ILE A 69 0.64 -8.92 -1.60
C ILE A 69 -0.18 -10.19 -1.87
N ALA A 70 -0.15 -10.71 -3.09
CA ALA A 70 -0.86 -11.94 -3.45
C ALA A 70 -0.33 -13.17 -2.70
N ALA A 71 0.96 -13.19 -2.35
CA ALA A 71 1.60 -14.26 -1.61
C ALA A 71 1.34 -14.23 -0.09
N LEU A 72 0.82 -13.11 0.45
CA LEU A 72 0.39 -13.04 1.84
C LEU A 72 -0.77 -14.01 2.10
N ASN A 73 -0.87 -14.51 3.33
CA ASN A 73 -2.05 -15.31 3.69
C ASN A 73 -3.32 -14.44 3.77
N LEU A 74 -4.49 -15.08 3.81
CA LEU A 74 -5.77 -14.36 3.76
C LEU A 74 -5.92 -13.36 4.92
N ASP A 75 -5.57 -13.76 6.15
CA ASP A 75 -5.66 -12.88 7.31
C ASP A 75 -4.71 -11.69 7.13
N GLU A 76 -3.45 -11.91 6.74
CA GLU A 76 -2.50 -10.83 6.44
C GLU A 76 -3.02 -9.85 5.38
N GLN A 77 -3.60 -10.36 4.28
CA GLN A 77 -4.21 -9.51 3.25
C GLN A 77 -5.37 -8.67 3.79
N THR A 78 -6.22 -9.25 4.63
CA THR A 78 -7.34 -8.56 5.26
C THR A 78 -6.86 -7.50 6.25
N HIS A 79 -5.85 -7.80 7.06
CA HIS A 79 -5.25 -6.84 7.98
C HIS A 79 -4.55 -5.68 7.26
N LEU A 80 -3.94 -5.94 6.11
CA LEU A 80 -3.35 -4.89 5.27
C LEU A 80 -4.41 -3.91 4.75
N VAL A 81 -5.56 -4.43 4.28
CA VAL A 81 -6.71 -3.60 3.86
C VAL A 81 -7.28 -2.80 5.04
N ALA A 82 -7.45 -3.43 6.20
CA ALA A 82 -7.96 -2.76 7.39
C ALA A 82 -7.03 -1.63 7.85
N LEU A 83 -5.71 -1.83 7.81
CA LEU A 83 -4.74 -0.77 8.12
C LEU A 83 -4.87 0.42 7.16
N THR A 84 -5.00 0.17 5.85
CA THR A 84 -5.25 1.23 4.87
C THR A 84 -6.52 2.01 5.20
N TRP A 85 -7.60 1.33 5.60
CA TRP A 85 -8.85 1.98 5.96
C TRP A 85 -8.77 2.81 7.24
N VAL A 86 -8.03 2.34 8.24
CA VAL A 86 -7.78 3.12 9.47
C VAL A 86 -6.92 4.35 9.20
N GLY A 87 -5.85 4.23 8.42
CA GLY A 87 -5.01 5.39 8.07
C GLY A 87 -5.76 6.40 7.20
N ARG A 88 -6.61 5.93 6.30
CA ARG A 88 -7.53 6.79 5.54
C ARG A 88 -8.63 7.44 6.39
N GLY A 89 -8.85 6.97 7.62
CA GLY A 89 -9.92 7.44 8.51
C GLY A 89 -11.31 6.94 8.12
N SER A 90 -11.39 5.81 7.41
CA SER A 90 -12.68 5.14 7.12
C SER A 90 -13.16 4.32 8.31
N PHE A 91 -12.24 3.85 9.15
CA PHE A 91 -12.48 3.23 10.45
C PHE A 91 -11.59 3.89 11.50
N GLU A 92 -12.03 3.90 12.75
CA GLU A 92 -11.20 4.34 13.87
C GLU A 92 -10.34 3.16 14.40
N PRO A 93 -9.24 3.43 15.12
CA PRO A 93 -8.38 2.36 15.66
C PRO A 93 -9.11 1.44 16.65
N GLU A 94 -10.11 1.99 17.35
CA GLU A 94 -11.00 1.24 18.24
C GLU A 94 -11.88 0.22 17.49
N ASP A 95 -12.17 0.49 16.21
CA ASP A 95 -13.02 -0.33 15.36
C ASP A 95 -12.20 -1.23 14.40
N TYR A 96 -10.89 -1.41 14.68
CA TYR A 96 -9.98 -2.12 13.79
C TYR A 96 -10.41 -3.56 13.47
N GLN A 97 -10.90 -4.30 14.47
CA GLN A 97 -11.40 -5.66 14.24
C GLN A 97 -12.65 -5.69 13.35
N GLU A 98 -13.53 -4.69 13.45
CA GLU A 98 -14.67 -4.55 12.55
C GLU A 98 -14.20 -4.24 11.12
N ALA A 99 -13.15 -3.43 10.98
CA ALA A 99 -12.52 -3.17 9.69
C ALA A 99 -11.95 -4.45 9.06
N VAL A 100 -11.30 -5.31 9.86
CA VAL A 100 -10.79 -6.62 9.43
C VAL A 100 -11.94 -7.53 8.99
N GLU A 101 -12.99 -7.67 9.80
CA GLU A 101 -14.15 -8.48 9.43
C GLU A 101 -14.82 -7.97 8.14
N THR A 102 -14.94 -6.66 8.00
CA THR A 102 -15.49 -6.01 6.80
C THR A 102 -14.61 -6.29 5.59
N ALA A 103 -13.29 -6.12 5.68
CA ALA A 103 -12.34 -6.41 4.60
C ALA A 103 -12.39 -7.88 4.17
N ARG A 104 -12.62 -8.80 5.12
CA ARG A 104 -12.79 -10.24 4.83
C ARG A 104 -14.07 -10.51 4.05
N ASN A 105 -15.17 -9.87 4.45
CA ASN A 105 -16.49 -10.07 3.85
C ASN A 105 -16.64 -9.39 2.48
N GLU A 106 -16.01 -8.22 2.29
CA GLU A 106 -16.11 -7.43 1.07
C GLU A 106 -15.07 -7.80 0.00
N ARG A 107 -14.24 -8.82 0.25
CA ARG A 107 -13.19 -9.29 -0.68
C ARG A 107 -13.79 -9.92 -1.94
N VAL A 108 -14.20 -9.09 -2.89
CA VAL A 108 -14.75 -9.50 -4.20
C VAL A 108 -13.69 -9.55 -5.30
N ASN A 109 -12.60 -8.81 -5.15
CA ASN A 109 -11.49 -8.73 -6.10
C ASN A 109 -10.18 -9.21 -5.46
N ALA A 110 -9.17 -9.43 -6.31
CA ALA A 110 -7.79 -9.61 -5.90
C ALA A 110 -7.31 -8.44 -5.02
N THR A 111 -6.80 -8.73 -3.82
CA THR A 111 -6.43 -7.72 -2.82
C THR A 111 -5.30 -6.83 -3.32
N GLU A 112 -4.32 -7.42 -4.01
CA GLU A 112 -3.22 -6.72 -4.65
C GLU A 112 -3.71 -5.70 -5.68
N THR A 113 -4.71 -6.07 -6.50
CA THR A 113 -5.28 -5.15 -7.50
C THR A 113 -6.05 -4.01 -6.82
N TYR A 114 -6.80 -4.33 -5.76
CA TYR A 114 -7.53 -3.33 -4.99
C TYR A 114 -6.59 -2.31 -4.33
N LEU A 115 -5.59 -2.78 -3.56
CA LEU A 115 -4.67 -1.91 -2.83
C LEU A 115 -3.82 -1.07 -3.79
N LEU A 116 -3.26 -1.66 -4.85
CA LEU A 116 -2.45 -0.92 -5.83
C LEU A 116 -3.25 0.08 -6.67
N GLY A 117 -4.58 0.00 -6.63
CA GLY A 117 -5.46 1.01 -7.22
C GLY A 117 -5.76 2.20 -6.30
N ILE A 118 -5.34 2.16 -5.03
CA ILE A 118 -5.53 3.23 -4.06
C ILE A 118 -4.41 4.25 -4.22
N PRO A 119 -4.71 5.53 -4.51
CA PRO A 119 -3.71 6.58 -4.49
C PRO A 119 -3.23 6.83 -3.06
N LEU A 120 -1.96 7.21 -2.87
CA LEU A 120 -1.38 7.48 -1.55
C LEU A 120 -1.45 6.26 -0.61
N LEU A 121 -1.36 5.05 -1.18
CA LEU A 121 -1.43 3.80 -0.41
C LEU A 121 -0.36 3.78 0.70
N ALA A 122 0.84 4.25 0.38
CA ALA A 122 1.94 4.31 1.33
C ALA A 122 1.59 5.16 2.56
N ASP A 123 1.10 6.38 2.34
CA ASP A 123 0.73 7.30 3.41
C ASP A 123 -0.39 6.71 4.29
N TYR A 124 -1.40 6.08 3.69
CA TYR A 124 -2.47 5.45 4.45
C TYR A 124 -2.00 4.24 5.27
N LEU A 125 -1.04 3.46 4.77
CA LEU A 125 -0.49 2.34 5.54
C LEU A 125 0.39 2.82 6.70
N GLU A 126 1.18 3.87 6.48
CA GLU A 126 1.98 4.51 7.53
C GLU A 126 1.11 5.09 8.64
N ASP A 127 0.14 5.94 8.30
CA ASP A 127 -0.84 6.49 9.25
C ASP A 127 -1.59 5.36 9.99
N GLY A 128 -1.94 4.29 9.28
CA GLY A 128 -2.63 3.13 9.85
C GLY A 128 -1.79 2.42 10.92
N LEU A 129 -0.50 2.19 10.65
CA LEU A 129 0.45 1.61 11.61
C LEU A 129 0.64 2.51 12.83
N GLU A 130 0.84 3.80 12.63
CA GLU A 130 1.01 4.78 13.71
C GLU A 130 -0.20 4.82 14.64
N ARG A 131 -1.41 4.84 14.06
CA ARG A 131 -2.67 4.82 14.82
C ARG A 131 -2.88 3.52 15.60
N MET A 132 -2.35 2.41 15.09
CA MET A 132 -2.33 1.12 15.79
C MET A 132 -1.21 1.00 16.82
N GLY A 133 -0.39 2.04 16.99
CA GLY A 133 0.65 2.14 18.01
C GLY A 133 2.01 1.62 17.57
N PHE A 134 2.23 1.36 16.28
CA PHE A 134 3.54 1.04 15.72
C PHE A 134 4.29 2.33 15.38
N ASN A 135 5.61 2.32 15.54
CA ASN A 135 6.46 3.38 15.03
C ASN A 135 7.13 2.87 13.75
N ILE A 136 6.92 3.55 12.63
CA ILE A 136 7.46 3.13 11.34
C ILE A 136 9.00 3.15 11.33
N GLU A 137 9.61 4.14 12.01
CA GLU A 137 11.07 4.27 12.07
C GLU A 137 11.72 3.04 12.74
N ASP A 138 11.07 2.50 13.78
CA ASP A 138 11.55 1.31 14.50
C ASP A 138 11.40 0.02 13.66
N VAL A 139 10.46 0.01 12.71
CA VAL A 139 10.21 -1.13 11.81
C VAL A 139 11.16 -1.11 10.62
N GLU A 140 11.46 0.07 10.08
CA GLU A 140 12.39 0.25 8.95
C GLU A 140 13.85 -0.08 9.33
N ASP A 141 14.28 0.24 10.55
CA ASP A 141 15.64 -0.08 11.05
C ASP A 141 15.90 -1.61 11.09
N GLY A 142 14.84 -2.42 11.13
CA GLY A 142 14.92 -3.89 11.08
C GLY A 142 15.02 -4.49 9.67
N ILE A 143 14.82 -3.68 8.62
CA ILE A 143 14.79 -4.13 7.21
C ILE A 143 16.13 -3.89 6.50
N LEU A 144 17.01 -3.05 7.06
CA LEU A 144 18.30 -2.63 6.48
C LEU A 144 19.51 -3.38 7.07
#